data_AF-G0WET0-F1
#
_entry.id   AF-G0WET0-F1
#
_cell.length_a   1.000
_cell.length_b   1.000
_cell.length_c   1.000
_cell.angle_alpha   90.00
_cell.angle_beta   90.00
_cell.angle_gamma   90.00
#
_symmetry.space_group_name_H-M   'P 1'
#
loop_
_entity.id
_entity.type
_entity.pdbx_description
1 polymer ?
#
loop_
_entity_poly.entity_id
_entity_poly.type
_entity_poly.pdbx_seq_one_letter_code
_entity_poly.pdbx_strand_id
1 'polypeptide(L)'
;MKSVAIKLLLGLLVQSATSSALLQISSDTLLDEEKTISGDITVNAGSSLMINHDAELSIESGTIANNGNLCIGTTDTVSEMSIDIVARNINNKGNLIIDNGDSGDTSTKVTIGSLINSGFLRMNLKDSSESFSVTKNFINSGYILLGHVSEFDSLLTFEAPKTGIQNNGTIDVSGTNVTINAPITGGGCIYGNSMGTDLTIDTDYSLDQTFWMESSGTDSKITLLGSGKNIPIIRGFGKKSMIVLGRNIPTYNGTLTQPSYDPATGIVTISNMYGTFRIDIGKGYDGSKISAAEQTTCGSGSCYAPSLQYNGVEPAAATERPAKCAANPDLSMAVCSTCVSPSSSSAVFSSQHSTSSSVSVPATSIQTTSSAVAQHTVSKGTSSTTNDNGQCVVTEISTEYFSTLHTTTYFYTTASTITAPVTSTFITTTYSKV
;
A
#
# COMPACT_ATOMS: atom_id res chain seq x y z
N MET A 1 20.05 -57.23 -48.08
CA MET A 1 20.39 -55.94 -47.44
C MET A 1 19.14 -55.41 -46.78
N LYS A 2 19.13 -55.23 -45.45
CA LYS A 2 17.97 -54.74 -44.69
C LYS A 2 17.96 -53.20 -44.76
N SER A 3 16.87 -52.64 -45.25
CA SER A 3 16.65 -51.19 -45.29
C SER A 3 16.26 -50.70 -43.90
N VAL A 4 17.06 -49.80 -43.32
CA VAL A 4 16.78 -49.14 -42.05
C VAL A 4 16.21 -47.76 -42.36
N ALA A 5 14.91 -47.58 -42.11
CA ALA A 5 14.24 -46.29 -42.24
C ALA A 5 14.44 -45.49 -40.94
N ILE A 6 15.27 -44.46 -40.97
CA ILE A 6 15.41 -43.48 -39.89
C ILE A 6 14.31 -42.44 -40.09
N LYS A 7 13.26 -42.48 -39.25
CA LYS A 7 12.30 -41.38 -39.12
C LYS A 7 12.93 -40.29 -38.26
N LEU A 8 13.39 -39.22 -38.89
CA LEU A 8 13.77 -37.98 -38.20
C LEU A 8 12.48 -37.29 -37.76
N LEU A 9 12.15 -37.36 -36.47
CA LEU A 9 11.06 -36.60 -35.87
C LEU A 9 11.57 -35.18 -35.58
N LEU A 10 11.53 -34.32 -36.59
CA LEU A 10 11.87 -32.90 -36.42
C LEU A 10 10.66 -32.21 -35.77
N GLY A 11 10.62 -32.21 -34.43
CA GLY A 11 9.68 -31.42 -33.65
C GLY A 11 10.02 -29.94 -33.81
N LEU A 12 9.32 -29.25 -34.71
CA LEU A 12 9.41 -27.81 -34.89
C LEU A 12 8.87 -27.12 -33.61
N LEU A 13 9.76 -26.72 -32.70
CA LEU A 13 9.42 -25.86 -31.58
C LEU A 13 9.18 -24.46 -32.14
N VAL A 14 7.93 -24.15 -32.48
CA VAL A 14 7.52 -22.78 -32.80
C VAL A 14 7.47 -22.01 -31.49
N GLN A 15 8.58 -21.35 -31.12
CA GLN A 15 8.55 -20.29 -30.13
C GLN A 15 7.86 -19.09 -30.79
N SER A 16 6.54 -18.98 -30.59
CA SER A 16 5.84 -17.71 -30.80
C SER A 16 6.42 -16.70 -29.81
N ALA A 17 7.30 -15.82 -30.30
CA ALA A 17 7.70 -14.64 -29.54
C ALA A 17 6.46 -13.76 -29.39
N THR A 18 5.74 -13.90 -28.28
CA THR A 18 4.67 -12.97 -27.91
C THR A 18 5.34 -11.66 -27.56
N SER A 19 5.35 -10.72 -28.49
CA SER A 19 5.67 -9.32 -28.21
C SER A 19 4.62 -8.83 -27.22
N SER A 20 4.98 -8.76 -25.94
CA SER A 20 4.13 -8.13 -24.92
C SER A 20 3.95 -6.67 -25.30
N ALA A 21 2.70 -6.24 -25.53
CA ALA A 21 2.40 -4.83 -25.69
C ALA A 21 2.79 -4.08 -24.41
N LEU A 22 3.31 -2.86 -24.58
CA LEU A 22 3.65 -1.96 -23.48
C LEU A 22 2.64 -0.82 -23.47
N LEU A 23 1.88 -0.68 -22.39
CA LEU A 23 1.03 0.46 -22.12
C LEU A 23 1.84 1.51 -21.35
N GLN A 24 2.26 2.56 -22.04
CA GLN A 24 3.03 3.67 -21.45
C GLN A 24 2.15 4.91 -21.29
N ILE A 25 2.02 5.38 -20.06
CA ILE A 25 1.18 6.52 -19.67
C ILE A 25 2.06 7.71 -19.31
N SER A 26 2.03 8.75 -20.14
CA SER A 26 2.77 10.01 -19.95
C SER A 26 1.86 11.22 -19.69
N SER A 27 0.55 11.02 -19.66
CA SER A 27 -0.46 12.01 -19.33
C SER A 27 -1.62 11.32 -18.64
N ASP A 28 -2.47 12.10 -18.00
CA ASP A 28 -3.68 11.58 -17.39
C ASP A 28 -4.53 10.80 -18.40
N THR A 29 -4.85 9.56 -18.06
CA THR A 29 -5.52 8.59 -18.94
C THR A 29 -6.59 7.84 -18.15
N LEU A 30 -7.78 7.74 -18.73
CA LEU A 30 -8.86 6.90 -18.25
C LEU A 30 -9.04 5.72 -19.21
N LEU A 31 -8.98 4.51 -18.69
CA LEU A 31 -9.44 3.31 -19.36
C LEU A 31 -10.75 2.90 -18.71
N ASP A 32 -11.85 3.13 -19.42
CA ASP A 32 -13.19 2.81 -18.97
C ASP A 32 -13.72 1.60 -19.73
N GLU A 33 -14.57 0.81 -19.08
CA GLU A 33 -15.21 -0.40 -19.64
C GLU A 33 -14.26 -1.53 -20.10
N GLU A 34 -12.95 -1.41 -19.89
CA GLU A 34 -11.97 -2.44 -20.23
C GLU A 34 -12.06 -3.64 -19.26
N LYS A 35 -12.34 -4.82 -19.81
CA LYS A 35 -12.43 -6.07 -19.02
C LYS A 35 -11.10 -6.78 -18.87
N THR A 36 -10.18 -6.57 -19.82
CA THR A 36 -8.91 -7.29 -19.85
C THR A 36 -7.81 -6.37 -20.34
N ILE A 37 -6.81 -6.18 -19.49
CA ILE A 37 -5.59 -5.46 -19.83
C ILE A 37 -4.46 -6.48 -19.86
N SER A 38 -3.78 -6.60 -21.00
CA SER A 38 -2.63 -7.49 -21.15
C SER A 38 -1.40 -6.71 -21.57
N GLY A 39 -0.26 -7.06 -20.99
CA GLY A 39 1.02 -6.43 -21.27
C GLY A 39 1.58 -5.62 -20.10
N ASP A 40 2.75 -5.04 -20.32
CA ASP A 40 3.44 -4.26 -19.29
C ASP A 40 2.78 -2.89 -19.14
N ILE A 41 2.66 -2.41 -17.91
CA ILE A 41 2.06 -1.10 -17.59
C ILE A 41 3.16 -0.20 -17.03
N THR A 42 3.34 0.98 -17.59
CA THR A 42 4.24 2.01 -17.05
C THR A 42 3.51 3.33 -16.90
N VAL A 43 3.39 3.81 -15.65
CA VAL A 43 2.85 5.14 -15.35
C VAL A 43 4.02 6.06 -14.98
N ASN A 44 4.22 7.11 -15.77
CA ASN A 44 5.30 8.05 -15.56
C ASN A 44 5.00 8.99 -14.37
N ALA A 45 6.06 9.56 -13.80
CA ALA A 45 5.92 10.56 -12.75
C ALA A 45 5.15 11.78 -13.27
N GLY A 46 4.20 12.26 -12.46
CA GLY A 46 3.31 13.37 -12.83
C GLY A 46 2.15 12.98 -13.76
N SER A 47 2.00 11.71 -14.11
CA SER A 47 0.87 11.18 -14.88
C SER A 47 -0.03 10.32 -14.02
N SER A 48 -1.27 10.14 -14.45
CA SER A 48 -2.23 9.26 -13.79
C SER A 48 -2.90 8.31 -14.77
N LEU A 49 -3.09 7.06 -14.35
CA LEU A 49 -3.89 6.06 -15.04
C LEU A 49 -5.01 5.63 -14.10
N MET A 50 -6.25 5.84 -14.52
CA MET A 50 -7.43 5.27 -13.87
C MET A 50 -7.98 4.16 -14.77
N ILE A 51 -8.13 2.96 -14.21
CA ILE A 51 -8.80 1.83 -14.84
C ILE A 51 -10.10 1.63 -14.08
N ASN A 52 -11.20 1.97 -14.73
CA ASN A 52 -12.55 1.90 -14.18
C ASN A 52 -13.35 0.83 -14.90
N HIS A 53 -14.03 -0.04 -14.16
CA HIS A 53 -14.89 -1.06 -14.76
C HIS A 53 -15.99 -1.50 -13.78
N ASP A 54 -17.13 -1.94 -14.33
CA ASP A 54 -18.41 -2.05 -13.61
C ASP A 54 -18.78 -3.47 -13.15
N ALA A 55 -17.99 -4.50 -13.48
CA ALA A 55 -18.24 -5.86 -13.00
C ALA A 55 -16.97 -6.72 -12.80
N GLU A 56 -16.15 -6.89 -13.84
CA GLU A 56 -14.99 -7.78 -13.80
C GLU A 56 -13.79 -7.20 -14.57
N LEU A 57 -12.64 -7.08 -13.90
CA LEU A 57 -11.39 -6.61 -14.50
C LEU A 57 -10.28 -7.64 -14.29
N SER A 58 -9.65 -8.07 -15.39
CA SER A 58 -8.44 -8.88 -15.37
C SER A 58 -7.24 -8.10 -15.91
N ILE A 59 -6.14 -8.09 -15.16
CA ILE A 59 -4.87 -7.49 -15.57
C ILE A 59 -3.79 -8.58 -15.57
N GLU A 60 -3.29 -8.91 -16.76
CA GLU A 60 -2.15 -9.82 -16.94
C GLU A 60 -0.92 -9.04 -17.39
N SER A 61 0.07 -8.89 -16.50
CA SER A 61 1.25 -8.08 -16.75
C SER A 61 2.55 -8.80 -16.48
N GLY A 62 3.56 -8.59 -17.33
CA GLY A 62 4.92 -8.92 -16.95
C GLY A 62 5.39 -7.99 -15.84
N THR A 63 5.31 -6.69 -16.08
CA THR A 63 5.75 -5.66 -15.15
C THR A 63 4.77 -4.49 -15.09
N ILE A 64 4.41 -4.10 -13.86
CA ILE A 64 3.74 -2.84 -13.55
C ILE A 64 4.78 -1.90 -12.90
N ALA A 65 5.17 -0.85 -13.61
CA ALA A 65 6.09 0.18 -13.14
C ALA A 65 5.32 1.49 -12.90
N ASN A 66 5.01 1.78 -11.63
CA ASN A 66 4.24 2.95 -11.26
C ASN A 66 5.12 4.03 -10.61
N ASN A 67 5.30 5.16 -11.28
CA ASN A 67 5.96 6.35 -10.73
C ASN A 67 5.00 7.55 -10.56
N GLY A 68 3.73 7.40 -10.97
CA GLY A 68 2.68 8.42 -10.91
C GLY A 68 1.50 7.96 -10.06
N ASN A 69 0.28 8.13 -10.54
CA ASN A 69 -0.93 7.59 -9.89
C ASN A 69 -1.49 6.45 -10.75
N LEU A 70 -1.58 5.24 -10.20
CA LEU A 70 -2.27 4.11 -10.83
C LEU A 70 -3.44 3.73 -9.93
N CYS A 71 -4.66 3.96 -10.41
CA CYS A 71 -5.87 3.58 -9.73
C CYS A 71 -6.60 2.50 -10.52
N ILE A 72 -6.90 1.40 -9.84
CA ILE A 72 -7.58 0.23 -10.39
C ILE A 72 -8.82 0.03 -9.52
N GLY A 73 -9.99 0.26 -10.08
CA GLY A 73 -11.20 0.18 -9.28
C GLY A 73 -12.36 0.98 -9.82
N THR A 74 -13.45 0.94 -9.07
CA THR A 74 -14.62 1.76 -9.37
C THR A 74 -14.66 3.00 -8.48
N THR A 75 -15.23 4.09 -9.02
CA THR A 75 -15.64 5.25 -8.21
C THR A 75 -17.10 5.17 -7.79
N ASP A 76 -17.84 4.20 -8.34
CA ASP A 76 -19.20 3.92 -7.93
C ASP A 76 -19.18 3.24 -6.55
N THR A 77 -19.91 3.82 -5.60
CA THR A 77 -20.04 3.32 -4.24
C THR A 77 -21.10 2.23 -4.09
N VAL A 78 -21.81 1.87 -5.17
CA VAL A 78 -22.80 0.79 -5.17
C VAL A 78 -22.47 -0.37 -6.10
N SER A 79 -21.42 -0.25 -6.93
CA SER A 79 -21.00 -1.33 -7.81
C SER A 79 -20.07 -2.30 -7.08
N GLU A 80 -20.36 -3.58 -7.21
CA GLU A 80 -19.48 -4.68 -6.83
C GLU A 80 -18.51 -4.95 -7.99
N MET A 81 -17.21 -4.97 -7.70
CA MET A 81 -16.18 -5.19 -8.72
C MET A 81 -15.29 -6.38 -8.36
N SER A 82 -15.17 -7.33 -9.28
CA SER A 82 -14.16 -8.40 -9.22
C SER A 82 -12.88 -7.94 -9.91
N ILE A 83 -11.75 -7.94 -9.19
CA ILE A 83 -10.45 -7.55 -9.74
C ILE A 83 -9.48 -8.75 -9.66
N ASP A 84 -8.93 -9.18 -10.80
CA ASP A 84 -7.87 -10.19 -10.86
C ASP A 84 -6.59 -9.61 -11.48
N ILE A 85 -5.55 -9.43 -10.67
CA ILE A 85 -4.25 -8.90 -11.11
C ILE A 85 -3.21 -10.01 -11.01
N VAL A 86 -2.63 -10.37 -12.14
CA VAL A 86 -1.50 -11.29 -12.24
C VAL A 86 -0.30 -10.54 -12.82
N ALA A 87 0.66 -10.19 -11.95
CA ALA A 87 1.86 -9.45 -12.34
C ALA A 87 3.14 -10.22 -11.98
N ARG A 88 4.13 -10.34 -12.88
CA ARG A 88 5.43 -10.92 -12.46
C ARG A 88 6.19 -9.96 -11.55
N ASN A 89 6.11 -8.66 -11.79
CA ASN A 89 6.74 -7.65 -10.96
C ASN A 89 5.85 -6.41 -10.81
N ILE A 90 5.75 -5.88 -9.60
CA ILE A 90 5.24 -4.52 -9.34
C ILE A 90 6.36 -3.70 -8.71
N ASN A 91 6.72 -2.59 -9.36
CA ASN A 91 7.63 -1.58 -8.83
C ASN A 91 6.85 -0.28 -8.63
N ASN A 92 6.45 -0.02 -7.39
CA ASN A 92 5.63 1.12 -7.03
C ASN A 92 6.46 2.18 -6.31
N LYS A 93 6.62 3.33 -6.95
CA LYS A 93 7.23 4.55 -6.38
C LYS A 93 6.23 5.69 -6.22
N GLY A 94 5.09 5.60 -6.90
CA GLY A 94 3.99 6.56 -6.83
C GLY A 94 2.85 6.08 -5.92
N ASN A 95 1.62 6.39 -6.31
CA ASN A 95 0.39 5.97 -5.64
C ASN A 95 -0.23 4.83 -6.45
N LEU A 96 -0.30 3.62 -5.88
CA LEU A 96 -1.04 2.49 -6.44
C LEU A 96 -2.25 2.23 -5.56
N ILE A 97 -3.44 2.46 -6.09
CA ILE A 97 -4.70 2.26 -5.38
C ILE A 97 -5.46 1.15 -6.10
N ILE A 98 -5.87 0.13 -5.34
CA ILE A 98 -6.74 -0.95 -5.78
C ILE A 98 -7.96 -0.89 -4.87
N ASP A 99 -9.12 -0.60 -5.46
CA ASP A 99 -10.38 -0.42 -4.73
C ASP A 99 -11.50 -1.12 -5.49
N ASN A 100 -12.15 -2.11 -4.87
CA ASN A 100 -13.16 -2.92 -5.55
C ASN A 100 -14.59 -2.40 -5.33
N GLY A 101 -14.76 -1.20 -4.77
CA GLY A 101 -16.08 -0.56 -4.64
C GLY A 101 -16.82 -0.98 -3.38
N ASP A 102 -18.08 -1.42 -3.53
CA ASP A 102 -18.91 -1.87 -2.42
C ASP A 102 -18.72 -3.36 -2.11
N SER A 103 -19.16 -3.80 -0.93
CA SER A 103 -19.06 -5.21 -0.55
C SER A 103 -20.00 -6.09 -1.37
N GLY A 104 -19.46 -7.18 -1.92
CA GLY A 104 -20.21 -8.10 -2.78
C GLY A 104 -19.85 -9.57 -2.62
N ASP A 105 -20.60 -10.44 -3.32
CA ASP A 105 -20.34 -11.88 -3.41
C ASP A 105 -19.21 -12.22 -4.42
N THR A 106 -18.50 -11.19 -4.90
CA THR A 106 -17.36 -11.26 -5.83
C THR A 106 -16.06 -11.71 -5.15
N SER A 107 -15.00 -11.83 -5.95
CA SER A 107 -13.67 -12.15 -5.42
C SER A 107 -12.59 -11.29 -6.06
N THR A 108 -11.74 -10.68 -5.23
CA THR A 108 -10.58 -9.91 -5.70
C THR A 108 -9.29 -10.66 -5.40
N LYS A 109 -8.44 -10.84 -6.41
CA LYS A 109 -7.18 -11.56 -6.33
C LYS A 109 -6.04 -10.73 -6.89
N VAL A 110 -4.99 -10.57 -6.11
CA VAL A 110 -3.77 -9.87 -6.52
C VAL A 110 -2.60 -10.81 -6.33
N THR A 111 -2.11 -11.39 -7.42
CA THR A 111 -0.98 -12.32 -7.44
C THR A 111 0.24 -11.68 -8.08
N ILE A 112 1.30 -11.53 -7.30
CA ILE A 112 2.54 -10.86 -7.69
C ILE A 112 3.73 -11.82 -7.59
N GLY A 113 4.61 -11.80 -8.57
CA GLY A 113 5.94 -12.40 -8.46
C GLY A 113 6.80 -11.65 -7.45
N SER A 114 7.25 -10.45 -7.80
CA SER A 114 8.02 -9.56 -6.92
C SER A 114 7.32 -8.22 -6.69
N LEU A 115 7.21 -7.78 -5.44
CA LEU A 115 6.75 -6.45 -5.06
C LEU A 115 7.92 -5.62 -4.50
N ILE A 116 8.16 -4.47 -5.12
CA ILE A 116 9.05 -3.43 -4.61
C ILE A 116 8.20 -2.17 -4.42
N ASN A 117 7.87 -1.85 -3.17
CA ASN A 117 7.06 -0.69 -2.81
C ASN A 117 7.92 0.36 -2.08
N SER A 118 8.09 1.52 -2.69
CA SER A 118 8.72 2.70 -2.07
C SER A 118 7.79 3.93 -2.05
N GLY A 119 6.65 3.85 -2.73
CA GLY A 119 5.57 4.83 -2.66
C GLY A 119 4.44 4.40 -1.73
N PHE A 120 3.21 4.71 -2.13
CA PHE A 120 1.99 4.33 -1.43
C PHE A 120 1.25 3.23 -2.21
N LEU A 121 0.94 2.12 -1.54
CA LEU A 121 0.08 1.06 -2.04
C LEU A 121 -1.14 0.97 -1.14
N ARG A 122 -2.34 1.10 -1.69
CA ARG A 122 -3.60 0.87 -0.99
C ARG A 122 -4.35 -0.24 -1.68
N MET A 123 -4.73 -1.24 -0.90
CA MET A 123 -5.73 -2.23 -1.26
C MET A 123 -6.89 -2.03 -0.30
N ASN A 124 -8.01 -1.56 -0.82
CA ASN A 124 -9.25 -1.38 -0.09
C ASN A 124 -10.26 -2.33 -0.71
N LEU A 125 -10.33 -3.52 -0.14
CA LEU A 125 -11.08 -4.62 -0.70
C LEU A 125 -12.27 -4.92 0.22
N LYS A 126 -13.45 -5.18 -0.35
CA LYS A 126 -14.69 -5.47 0.40
C LYS A 126 -15.43 -6.73 -0.06
N ASP A 127 -14.78 -7.56 -0.86
CA ASP A 127 -15.34 -8.81 -1.38
C ASP A 127 -15.42 -9.90 -0.31
N SER A 128 -16.34 -10.86 -0.50
CA SER A 128 -16.44 -12.07 0.32
C SER A 128 -15.16 -12.94 0.32
N SER A 129 -14.34 -12.84 -0.72
CA SER A 129 -13.13 -13.64 -0.92
C SER A 129 -12.02 -12.81 -1.55
N GLU A 130 -11.01 -12.51 -0.75
CA GLU A 130 -9.90 -11.64 -1.16
C GLU A 130 -8.55 -12.32 -0.95
N SER A 131 -7.63 -12.09 -1.88
CA SER A 131 -6.26 -12.56 -1.71
C SER A 131 -5.23 -11.56 -2.22
N PHE A 132 -4.16 -11.44 -1.46
CA PHE A 132 -2.95 -10.71 -1.83
C PHE A 132 -1.74 -11.63 -1.64
N SER A 133 -1.18 -12.12 -2.75
CA SER A 133 -0.10 -13.11 -2.77
C SER A 133 1.14 -12.54 -3.43
N VAL A 134 2.29 -12.63 -2.75
CA VAL A 134 3.61 -12.27 -3.28
C VAL A 134 4.51 -13.50 -3.22
N THR A 135 4.97 -13.99 -4.36
CA THR A 135 5.56 -15.33 -4.46
C THR A 135 7.09 -15.39 -4.43
N LYS A 136 7.79 -14.27 -4.69
CA LYS A 136 9.28 -14.22 -4.77
C LYS A 136 9.91 -13.22 -3.81
N ASN A 137 9.85 -11.93 -4.14
CA ASN A 137 10.51 -10.86 -3.38
C ASN A 137 9.46 -9.88 -2.86
N PHE A 138 9.48 -9.56 -1.58
CA PHE A 138 8.64 -8.53 -0.99
C PHE A 138 9.54 -7.52 -0.29
N ILE A 139 9.68 -6.34 -0.89
CA ILE A 139 10.44 -5.21 -0.34
C ILE A 139 9.50 -4.01 -0.18
N ASN A 140 9.33 -3.53 1.05
CA ASN A 140 8.59 -2.32 1.35
C ASN A 140 9.48 -1.31 2.10
N SER A 141 9.71 -0.16 1.49
CA SER A 141 10.28 1.02 2.14
C SER A 141 9.30 2.20 2.19
N GLY A 142 8.13 2.06 1.57
CA GLY A 142 7.07 3.06 1.56
C GLY A 142 5.96 2.71 2.54
N TYR A 143 4.72 2.89 2.10
CA TYR A 143 3.52 2.62 2.88
C TYR A 143 2.60 1.65 2.13
N ILE A 144 2.10 0.64 2.83
CA ILE A 144 1.09 -0.30 2.32
C ILE A 144 -0.13 -0.25 3.26
N LEU A 145 -1.30 0.03 2.73
CA LEU A 145 -2.59 -0.15 3.40
C LEU A 145 -3.25 -1.43 2.88
N LEU A 146 -3.46 -2.40 3.76
CA LEU A 146 -4.26 -3.58 3.55
C LEU A 146 -5.59 -3.38 4.28
N GLY A 147 -6.47 -2.59 3.69
CA GLY A 147 -7.80 -2.32 4.22
C GLY A 147 -8.79 -3.36 3.71
N HIS A 148 -9.41 -4.08 4.64
CA HIS A 148 -10.61 -4.86 4.40
C HIS A 148 -11.73 -4.22 5.20
N VAL A 149 -12.83 -3.89 4.53
CA VAL A 149 -14.01 -3.30 5.17
C VAL A 149 -15.20 -4.14 4.77
N SER A 150 -15.37 -5.28 5.42
CA SER A 150 -16.65 -5.97 5.36
C SER A 150 -17.22 -6.10 6.77
N GLU A 151 -18.54 -6.06 6.87
CA GLU A 151 -19.28 -6.42 8.09
C GLU A 151 -19.23 -7.94 8.36
N PHE A 152 -18.61 -8.70 7.46
CA PHE A 152 -18.53 -10.14 7.49
C PHE A 152 -17.19 -10.57 8.09
N ASP A 153 -17.15 -11.71 8.75
CA ASP A 153 -15.92 -12.32 9.31
C ASP A 153 -14.90 -12.75 8.21
N SER A 154 -14.96 -12.18 7.00
CA SER A 154 -14.08 -12.55 5.89
C SER A 154 -12.63 -12.17 6.18
N LEU A 155 -11.75 -12.99 5.62
CA LEU A 155 -10.32 -12.98 5.84
C LEU A 155 -9.66 -12.55 4.52
N LEU A 156 -8.96 -11.42 4.51
CA LEU A 156 -7.98 -11.16 3.47
C LEU A 156 -6.91 -12.24 3.54
N THR A 157 -6.86 -13.10 2.52
CA THR A 157 -5.82 -14.12 2.43
C THR A 157 -4.52 -13.47 2.00
N PHE A 158 -3.66 -13.18 2.98
CA PHE A 158 -2.33 -12.64 2.74
C PHE A 158 -1.28 -13.75 2.64
N GLU A 159 -0.63 -13.88 1.49
CA GLU A 159 0.44 -14.84 1.26
C GLU A 159 1.77 -14.14 0.99
N ALA A 160 2.65 -14.16 1.98
CA ALA A 160 4.02 -13.66 1.85
C ALA A 160 4.94 -14.71 1.20
N PRO A 161 6.04 -14.29 0.56
CA PRO A 161 7.00 -15.24 0.00
C PRO A 161 7.72 -15.97 1.12
N LYS A 162 8.02 -17.26 0.92
CA LYS A 162 8.71 -18.10 1.93
C LYS A 162 10.11 -17.58 2.30
N THR A 163 10.72 -16.80 1.41
CA THR A 163 12.00 -16.11 1.62
C THR A 163 11.91 -14.96 2.63
N GLY A 164 10.70 -14.47 2.91
CA GLY A 164 10.43 -13.42 3.88
C GLY A 164 10.09 -12.07 3.28
N ILE A 165 9.72 -11.15 4.16
CA ILE A 165 9.39 -9.77 3.87
C ILE A 165 10.54 -8.87 4.34
N GLN A 166 11.02 -7.98 3.49
CA GLN A 166 11.89 -6.87 3.88
C GLN A 166 11.06 -5.60 4.02
N ASN A 167 10.62 -5.29 5.24
CA ASN A 167 9.83 -4.11 5.55
C ASN A 167 10.68 -3.11 6.35
N ASN A 168 11.14 -2.05 5.67
CA ASN A 168 11.71 -0.85 6.28
C ASN A 168 10.66 0.28 6.41
N GLY A 169 9.50 0.12 5.76
CA GLY A 169 8.41 1.09 5.73
C GLY A 169 7.30 0.77 6.74
N THR A 170 6.07 1.10 6.38
CA THR A 170 4.86 0.80 7.17
C THR A 170 3.92 -0.10 6.39
N ILE A 171 3.35 -1.11 7.06
CA ILE A 171 2.22 -1.90 6.59
C ILE A 171 1.07 -1.69 7.59
N ASP A 172 -0.01 -1.10 7.13
CA ASP A 172 -1.25 -0.89 7.88
C ASP A 172 -2.22 -2.02 7.56
N VAL A 173 -2.64 -2.75 8.57
CA VAL A 173 -3.61 -3.86 8.50
C VAL A 173 -4.89 -3.53 9.27
N SER A 174 -5.16 -2.23 9.52
CA SER A 174 -6.33 -1.77 10.24
C SER A 174 -7.62 -2.25 9.59
N GLY A 175 -8.45 -2.94 10.37
CA GLY A 175 -9.76 -3.45 9.95
C GLY A 175 -9.68 -4.82 9.29
N THR A 176 -8.49 -5.41 9.23
CA THR A 176 -8.24 -6.63 8.46
C THR A 176 -7.72 -7.75 9.33
N ASN A 177 -8.11 -8.97 8.98
CA ASN A 177 -7.51 -10.18 9.51
C ASN A 177 -6.32 -10.57 8.62
N VAL A 178 -5.10 -10.55 9.14
CA VAL A 178 -3.87 -10.83 8.38
C VAL A 178 -3.03 -11.86 9.10
N THR A 179 -2.62 -12.92 8.41
CA THR A 179 -1.65 -13.90 8.92
C THR A 179 -0.32 -13.75 8.20
N ILE A 180 0.75 -13.50 8.95
CA ILE A 180 2.12 -13.45 8.42
C ILE A 180 2.90 -14.67 8.92
N ASN A 181 3.00 -15.66 8.05
CA ASN A 181 3.70 -16.92 8.32
C ASN A 181 5.03 -17.00 7.54
N ALA A 182 5.87 -15.99 7.70
CA ALA A 182 7.16 -15.84 7.02
C ALA A 182 8.11 -14.96 7.86
N PRO A 183 9.44 -15.05 7.66
CA PRO A 183 10.36 -14.12 8.32
C PRO A 183 10.16 -12.68 7.85
N ILE A 184 10.30 -11.73 8.76
CA ILE A 184 10.19 -10.29 8.47
C ILE A 184 11.43 -9.57 9.00
N THR A 185 12.04 -8.75 8.15
CA THR A 185 13.28 -8.00 8.43
C THR A 185 13.16 -6.53 8.03
N GLY A 186 14.05 -5.67 8.51
CA GLY A 186 14.16 -4.27 8.05
C GLY A 186 13.78 -3.22 9.10
N GLY A 187 13.30 -3.66 10.27
CA GLY A 187 13.04 -2.79 11.41
C GLY A 187 11.95 -1.74 11.18
N GLY A 188 11.08 -1.93 10.18
CA GLY A 188 9.90 -1.11 9.90
C GLY A 188 8.76 -1.33 10.91
N CYS A 189 7.55 -0.97 10.50
CA CYS A 189 6.36 -1.11 11.32
C CYS A 189 5.23 -1.87 10.60
N ILE A 190 4.50 -2.67 11.38
CA ILE A 190 3.21 -3.24 11.01
C ILE A 190 2.21 -2.79 12.07
N TYR A 191 1.13 -2.11 11.69
CA TYR A 191 0.18 -1.62 12.68
C TYR A 191 -1.28 -1.89 12.33
N GLY A 192 -2.10 -1.98 13.38
CA GLY A 192 -3.55 -2.19 13.30
C GLY A 192 -4.28 -1.22 14.22
N ASN A 193 -5.14 -0.39 13.65
CA ASN A 193 -5.86 0.69 14.30
C ASN A 193 -7.34 0.73 13.86
N SER A 194 -8.01 -0.42 13.91
CA SER A 194 -9.45 -0.46 13.75
C SER A 194 -10.04 -1.64 14.52
N MET A 195 -11.34 -1.54 14.80
CA MET A 195 -12.15 -2.65 15.28
C MET A 195 -12.01 -3.84 14.33
N GLY A 196 -11.98 -5.06 14.88
CA GLY A 196 -11.90 -6.28 14.07
C GLY A 196 -10.51 -6.58 13.48
N THR A 197 -9.46 -5.84 13.85
CA THR A 197 -8.10 -6.18 13.40
C THR A 197 -7.58 -7.42 14.13
N ASP A 198 -7.32 -8.51 13.40
CA ASP A 198 -6.63 -9.73 13.88
C ASP A 198 -5.31 -9.92 13.13
N LEU A 199 -4.20 -9.58 13.78
CA LEU A 199 -2.87 -9.81 13.22
C LEU A 199 -2.28 -11.10 13.80
N THR A 200 -2.05 -12.11 12.97
CA THR A 200 -1.37 -13.34 13.38
C THR A 200 0.07 -13.36 12.88
N ILE A 201 1.03 -13.61 13.76
CA ILE A 201 2.46 -13.75 13.43
C ILE A 201 3.03 -15.02 14.06
N ASP A 202 4.02 -15.64 13.40
CA ASP A 202 4.72 -16.82 13.93
C ASP A 202 6.09 -16.45 14.52
N THR A 203 6.25 -16.68 15.82
CA THR A 203 7.44 -16.35 16.59
C THR A 203 8.63 -17.30 16.35
N ASP A 204 8.44 -18.38 15.60
CA ASP A 204 9.54 -19.25 15.18
C ASP A 204 10.39 -18.65 14.04
N TYR A 205 9.82 -17.67 13.32
CA TYR A 205 10.52 -16.88 12.33
C TYR A 205 11.15 -15.62 12.92
N SER A 206 12.16 -15.08 12.22
CA SER A 206 12.76 -13.79 12.57
C SER A 206 11.72 -12.68 12.44
N LEU A 207 11.59 -11.84 13.46
CA LEU A 207 10.63 -10.74 13.56
C LEU A 207 11.35 -9.44 13.93
N ASP A 208 12.06 -8.84 12.97
CA ASP A 208 12.70 -7.53 13.15
C ASP A 208 11.73 -6.43 12.68
N GLN A 209 10.64 -6.25 13.43
CA GLN A 209 9.59 -5.26 13.17
C GLN A 209 9.04 -4.72 14.48
N THR A 210 8.49 -3.50 14.44
CA THR A 210 7.60 -3.01 15.50
C THR A 210 6.16 -3.30 15.11
N PHE A 211 5.47 -4.09 15.92
CA PHE A 211 4.03 -4.30 15.81
C PHE A 211 3.32 -3.28 16.70
N TRP A 212 2.43 -2.47 16.14
CA TRP A 212 1.69 -1.48 16.91
C TRP A 212 0.19 -1.74 16.80
N MET A 213 -0.48 -1.93 17.94
CA MET A 213 -1.94 -2.03 17.99
C MET A 213 -2.46 -0.81 18.73
N GLU A 214 -3.30 0.02 18.13
CA GLU A 214 -3.83 1.16 18.86
C GLU A 214 -4.85 0.70 19.93
N SER A 215 -4.75 1.23 21.16
CA SER A 215 -5.68 0.91 22.26
C SER A 215 -7.08 1.54 22.08
N SER A 216 -7.36 2.20 20.96
CA SER A 216 -8.62 2.93 20.74
C SER A 216 -9.78 2.01 20.36
N GLY A 217 -9.53 0.95 19.59
CA GLY A 217 -10.52 -0.04 19.14
C GLY A 217 -10.83 -1.11 20.19
N THR A 218 -12.10 -1.50 20.32
CA THR A 218 -12.46 -2.76 21.00
C THR A 218 -12.06 -3.93 20.11
N ASP A 219 -11.53 -5.00 20.72
CA ASP A 219 -11.29 -6.31 20.10
C ASP A 219 -10.12 -6.40 19.10
N SER A 220 -9.25 -5.40 19.00
CA SER A 220 -7.99 -5.56 18.26
C SER A 220 -7.07 -6.55 18.97
N LYS A 221 -6.57 -7.54 18.24
CA LYS A 221 -5.70 -8.58 18.81
C LYS A 221 -4.53 -8.93 17.92
N ILE A 222 -3.43 -9.32 18.56
CA ILE A 222 -2.27 -9.92 17.90
C ILE A 222 -2.08 -11.34 18.41
N THR A 223 -2.12 -12.30 17.49
CA THR A 223 -1.96 -13.72 17.78
C THR A 223 -0.53 -14.16 17.51
N LEU A 224 0.13 -14.71 18.52
CA LEU A 224 1.50 -15.20 18.45
C LEU A 224 1.50 -16.73 18.31
N LEU A 225 1.81 -17.22 17.11
CA LEU A 225 2.04 -18.63 16.85
C LEU A 225 3.50 -19.02 17.14
N GLY A 226 3.80 -20.31 17.03
CA GLY A 226 5.15 -20.85 17.24
C GLY A 226 5.48 -21.11 18.71
N SER A 227 6.77 -21.29 18.98
CA SER A 227 7.31 -21.69 20.29
C SER A 227 7.81 -20.53 21.17
N GLY A 228 7.71 -19.29 20.69
CA GLY A 228 8.26 -18.10 21.36
C GLY A 228 9.76 -17.92 21.15
N LYS A 229 10.33 -18.50 20.08
CA LYS A 229 11.77 -18.47 19.79
C LYS A 229 12.33 -17.06 19.63
N ASN A 230 11.61 -16.19 18.93
CA ASN A 230 11.98 -14.79 18.72
C ASN A 230 11.11 -13.87 19.58
N ILE A 231 11.66 -12.71 19.97
CA ILE A 231 11.00 -11.75 20.86
C ILE A 231 10.36 -10.66 19.99
N PRO A 232 9.04 -10.69 19.72
CA PRO A 232 8.39 -9.61 18.99
C PRO A 232 8.40 -8.33 19.83
N ILE A 233 8.54 -7.20 19.14
CA ILE A 233 8.37 -5.86 19.70
C ILE A 233 6.93 -5.44 19.45
N ILE A 234 6.10 -5.46 20.49
CA ILE A 234 4.70 -5.06 20.43
C ILE A 234 4.55 -3.74 21.19
N ARG A 235 3.87 -2.77 20.60
CA ARG A 235 3.54 -1.48 21.21
C ARG A 235 2.04 -1.28 21.13
N GLY A 236 1.53 -0.40 21.98
CA GLY A 236 0.09 -0.14 22.03
C GLY A 236 -0.74 -1.19 22.78
N PHE A 237 -0.08 -2.10 23.51
CA PHE A 237 -0.75 -3.09 24.36
C PHE A 237 -1.43 -2.39 25.55
N GLY A 238 -2.72 -2.10 25.43
CA GLY A 238 -3.51 -1.39 26.43
C GLY A 238 -4.71 -2.20 26.93
N LYS A 239 -5.68 -1.49 27.53
CA LYS A 239 -6.89 -2.09 28.12
C LYS A 239 -7.82 -2.74 27.12
N LYS A 240 -7.81 -2.27 25.87
CA LYS A 240 -8.74 -2.72 24.82
C LYS A 240 -8.13 -3.71 23.83
N SER A 241 -6.81 -3.88 23.89
CA SER A 241 -6.08 -4.77 22.98
C SER A 241 -5.71 -6.08 23.68
N MET A 242 -5.56 -7.15 22.89
CA MET A 242 -5.20 -8.46 23.42
C MET A 242 -3.98 -9.04 22.70
N ILE A 243 -3.12 -9.74 23.43
CA ILE A 243 -2.09 -10.60 22.83
C ILE A 243 -2.52 -12.04 23.04
N VAL A 244 -2.89 -12.74 21.98
CA VAL A 244 -3.28 -14.16 22.00
C VAL A 244 -2.05 -15.03 21.80
N LEU A 245 -1.96 -16.14 22.51
CA LEU A 245 -0.79 -17.01 22.56
C LEU A 245 -1.13 -18.39 21.99
N GLY A 246 -0.70 -18.65 20.76
CA GLY A 246 -0.91 -19.92 20.07
C GLY A 246 -2.27 -20.01 19.38
N ARG A 247 -2.77 -21.26 19.24
CA ARG A 247 -4.01 -21.56 18.52
C ARG A 247 -5.16 -21.79 19.50
N ASN A 248 -6.38 -21.65 18.98
CA ASN A 248 -7.59 -22.06 19.69
C ASN A 248 -7.57 -23.58 19.91
N ILE A 249 -7.76 -24.02 21.14
CA ILE A 249 -7.90 -25.45 21.50
C ILE A 249 -9.30 -25.73 22.06
N PRO A 250 -9.88 -26.92 21.84
CA PRO A 250 -11.23 -27.22 22.33
C PRO A 250 -11.36 -27.30 23.86
N THR A 251 -10.27 -27.63 24.55
CA THR A 251 -10.26 -27.85 26.00
C THR A 251 -9.05 -27.17 26.64
N TYR A 252 -9.30 -26.41 27.70
CA TYR A 252 -8.23 -25.86 28.53
C TYR A 252 -7.38 -26.98 29.13
N ASN A 253 -6.06 -26.81 29.10
CA ASN A 253 -5.12 -27.83 29.58
C ASN A 253 -4.32 -27.42 30.82
N GLY A 254 -4.63 -26.28 31.46
CA GLY A 254 -3.98 -25.88 32.71
C GLY A 254 -2.51 -25.49 32.60
N THR A 255 -1.97 -25.30 31.39
CA THR A 255 -0.52 -25.09 31.20
C THR A 255 -0.08 -23.62 31.27
N LEU A 256 -1.00 -22.68 31.48
CA LEU A 256 -0.70 -21.24 31.44
C LEU A 256 -0.03 -20.78 32.75
N THR A 257 1.18 -20.24 32.65
CA THR A 257 1.86 -19.66 33.81
C THR A 257 1.39 -18.23 34.08
N GLN A 258 1.57 -17.74 35.31
CA GLN A 258 1.40 -16.32 35.60
C GLN A 258 2.39 -15.49 34.75
N PRO A 259 1.94 -14.44 34.03
CA PRO A 259 2.85 -13.55 33.33
C PRO A 259 3.81 -12.86 34.31
N SER A 260 5.07 -12.71 33.91
CA SER A 260 6.08 -11.95 34.64
C SER A 260 6.58 -10.80 33.77
N TYR A 261 6.74 -9.60 34.34
CA TYR A 261 7.17 -8.41 33.61
C TYR A 261 8.46 -7.86 34.21
N ASP A 262 9.46 -7.64 33.36
CA ASP A 262 10.70 -6.98 33.73
C ASP A 262 10.60 -5.47 33.40
N PRO A 263 10.52 -4.58 34.41
CA PRO A 263 10.40 -3.14 34.19
C PRO A 263 11.66 -2.51 33.60
N ALA A 264 12.83 -3.16 33.71
CA ALA A 264 14.08 -2.63 33.17
C ALA A 264 14.15 -2.80 31.64
N THR A 265 13.66 -3.93 31.13
CA THR A 265 13.66 -4.25 29.69
C THR A 265 12.33 -3.95 29.00
N GLY A 266 11.22 -4.01 29.72
CA GLY A 266 9.87 -3.93 29.15
C GLY A 266 9.35 -5.27 28.61
N ILE A 267 10.00 -6.38 28.96
CA ILE A 267 9.67 -7.71 28.46
C ILE A 267 8.69 -8.41 29.41
N VAL A 268 7.57 -8.88 28.86
CA VAL A 268 6.69 -9.85 29.52
C VAL A 268 7.07 -11.26 29.11
N THR A 269 7.13 -12.17 30.08
CA THR A 269 7.39 -13.60 29.87
C THR A 269 6.23 -14.42 30.39
N ILE A 270 5.74 -15.34 29.56
CA ILE A 270 4.64 -16.27 29.88
C ILE A 270 4.86 -17.59 29.15
N SER A 271 4.54 -18.70 29.80
CA SER A 271 4.62 -20.03 29.22
C SER A 271 3.25 -20.68 29.14
N ASN A 272 3.04 -21.47 28.09
CA ASN A 272 1.88 -22.34 27.90
C ASN A 272 2.32 -23.63 27.20
N MET A 273 1.37 -24.46 26.74
CA MET A 273 1.67 -25.70 26.02
C MET A 273 2.47 -25.54 24.72
N TYR A 274 2.44 -24.37 24.09
CA TYR A 274 3.13 -24.10 22.83
C TYR A 274 4.60 -23.70 23.04
N GLY A 275 4.94 -23.15 24.22
CA GLY A 275 6.29 -22.75 24.53
C GLY A 275 6.35 -21.63 25.56
N THR A 276 7.48 -20.91 25.56
CA THR A 276 7.69 -19.73 26.40
C THR A 276 7.78 -18.50 25.53
N PHE A 277 6.79 -17.63 25.64
CA PHE A 277 6.73 -16.38 24.92
C PHE A 277 7.41 -15.29 25.73
N ARG A 278 8.39 -14.63 25.11
CA ARG A 278 8.98 -13.39 25.59
C ARG A 278 8.55 -12.30 24.61
N ILE A 279 7.92 -11.26 25.11
CA ILE A 279 7.34 -10.19 24.29
C ILE A 279 7.83 -8.87 24.85
N ASP A 280 8.49 -8.06 24.03
CA ASP A 280 8.81 -6.69 24.41
C ASP A 280 7.56 -5.83 24.21
N ILE A 281 6.88 -5.47 25.31
CA ILE A 281 5.71 -4.56 25.30
C ILE A 281 6.08 -3.10 25.58
N GLY A 282 7.36 -2.83 25.87
CA GLY A 282 7.87 -1.54 26.29
C GLY A 282 7.87 -1.33 27.80
N LYS A 283 8.47 -0.22 28.23
CA LYS A 283 8.64 0.14 29.64
C LYS A 283 7.44 0.90 30.19
N GLY A 284 7.32 0.95 31.52
CA GLY A 284 6.35 1.79 32.23
C GLY A 284 5.06 1.09 32.66
N TYR A 285 4.88 -0.19 32.31
CA TYR A 285 3.73 -0.96 32.78
C TYR A 285 3.87 -1.32 34.26
N ASP A 286 2.75 -1.32 34.97
CA ASP A 286 2.61 -2.02 36.25
C ASP A 286 2.45 -3.52 35.99
N GLY A 287 3.52 -4.30 36.22
CA GLY A 287 3.52 -5.75 35.99
C GLY A 287 2.44 -6.50 36.78
N SER A 288 1.98 -5.98 37.92
CA SER A 288 0.90 -6.59 38.71
C SER A 288 -0.48 -6.51 38.05
N LYS A 289 -0.60 -5.67 37.02
CA LYS A 289 -1.84 -5.46 36.24
C LYS A 289 -1.83 -6.20 34.91
N ILE A 290 -0.75 -6.92 34.59
CA ILE A 290 -0.69 -7.83 33.46
C ILE A 290 -1.22 -9.17 33.93
N SER A 291 -2.29 -9.63 33.31
CA SER A 291 -2.94 -10.90 33.65
C SER A 291 -2.99 -11.81 32.45
N ALA A 292 -2.79 -13.10 32.72
CA ALA A 292 -3.28 -14.15 31.85
C ALA A 292 -4.81 -14.09 31.82
N ALA A 293 -5.38 -14.10 30.62
CA ALA A 293 -6.81 -14.19 30.41
C ALA A 293 -7.13 -15.32 29.44
N GLU A 294 -8.38 -15.77 29.50
CA GLU A 294 -8.88 -16.86 28.69
C GLU A 294 -9.94 -16.30 27.75
N GLN A 295 -9.76 -16.51 26.44
CA GLN A 295 -10.83 -16.25 25.49
C GLN A 295 -11.65 -17.53 25.34
N THR A 296 -12.93 -17.49 25.71
CA THR A 296 -13.83 -18.67 25.74
C THR A 296 -14.75 -18.77 24.51
N THR A 297 -14.53 -17.95 23.48
CA THR A 297 -15.45 -17.81 22.34
C THR A 297 -14.76 -18.06 21.00
N CYS A 298 -15.15 -19.13 20.30
CA CYS A 298 -14.90 -19.32 18.87
C CYS A 298 -16.16 -19.88 18.21
N GLY A 299 -16.89 -19.04 17.46
CA GLY A 299 -18.08 -19.47 16.73
C GLY A 299 -19.12 -20.20 17.62
N SER A 300 -19.64 -21.33 17.15
CA SER A 300 -20.72 -22.10 17.80
C SER A 300 -20.26 -23.02 18.95
N GLY A 301 -19.00 -22.93 19.39
CA GLY A 301 -18.46 -23.79 20.46
C GLY A 301 -17.55 -23.05 21.44
N SER A 302 -17.28 -23.69 22.57
CA SER A 302 -16.26 -23.22 23.52
C SER A 302 -14.89 -23.62 23.01
N CYS A 303 -14.06 -22.63 22.69
CA CYS A 303 -12.64 -22.82 22.47
C CYS A 303 -11.87 -22.09 23.57
N TYR A 304 -10.60 -22.39 23.69
CA TYR A 304 -9.68 -21.75 24.60
C TYR A 304 -8.52 -21.16 23.81
N ALA A 305 -8.29 -19.87 23.99
CA ALA A 305 -7.06 -19.21 23.57
C ALA A 305 -6.43 -18.53 24.79
N PRO A 306 -5.21 -18.92 25.20
CA PRO A 306 -4.50 -18.20 26.24
C PRO A 306 -4.17 -16.81 25.72
N SER A 307 -4.36 -15.78 26.55
CA SER A 307 -4.10 -14.41 26.15
C SER A 307 -3.49 -13.59 27.28
N LEU A 308 -2.90 -12.46 26.93
CA LEU A 308 -2.48 -11.41 27.86
C LEU A 308 -3.44 -10.24 27.76
N GLN A 309 -3.80 -9.70 28.93
CA GLN A 309 -4.58 -8.46 29.08
C GLN A 309 -3.87 -7.53 30.06
N TYR A 310 -4.10 -6.22 29.89
CA TYR A 310 -3.57 -5.19 30.78
C TYR A 310 -4.69 -4.36 31.40
N ASN A 311 -4.80 -4.39 32.73
CA ASN A 311 -5.87 -3.71 33.46
C ASN A 311 -5.38 -2.49 34.27
N GLY A 312 -4.17 -2.01 34.00
CA GLY A 312 -3.53 -0.91 34.72
C GLY A 312 -3.73 0.46 34.06
N VAL A 313 -2.95 1.45 34.49
CA VAL A 313 -2.89 2.76 33.81
C VAL A 313 -1.95 2.63 32.62
N GLU A 314 -2.43 3.00 31.43
CA GLU A 314 -1.68 2.83 30.19
C GLU A 314 -0.43 3.74 30.15
N PRO A 315 0.78 3.18 29.97
CA PRO A 315 1.99 3.98 29.82
C PRO A 315 2.11 4.59 28.41
N ALA A 316 3.13 5.41 28.19
CA ALA A 316 3.47 5.96 26.87
C ALA A 316 3.63 4.86 25.80
N ALA A 317 4.25 3.73 26.15
CA ALA A 317 4.40 2.60 25.23
C ALA A 317 3.08 1.97 24.76
N ALA A 318 1.97 2.22 25.48
CA ALA A 318 0.62 1.78 25.11
C ALA A 318 -0.18 2.82 24.32
N THR A 319 0.22 4.09 24.35
CA THR A 319 -0.61 5.21 23.83
C THR A 319 0.10 6.01 22.74
N GLU A 320 1.42 6.05 22.74
CA GLU A 320 2.21 6.77 21.75
C GLU A 320 2.53 5.87 20.55
N ARG A 321 2.12 6.33 19.37
CA ARG A 321 2.48 5.72 18.10
C ARG A 321 4.01 5.73 17.93
N PRO A 322 4.66 4.59 17.67
CA PRO A 322 6.09 4.56 17.39
C PRO A 322 6.43 5.40 16.14
N ALA A 323 7.51 6.19 16.19
CA ALA A 323 7.90 7.08 15.08
C ALA A 323 8.16 6.36 13.75
N LYS A 324 8.47 5.06 13.79
CA LYS A 324 8.66 4.20 12.61
C LYS A 324 7.35 3.81 11.93
N CYS A 325 6.23 3.91 12.63
CA CYS A 325 4.90 3.68 12.09
C CYS A 325 4.44 5.01 11.47
N ALA A 326 4.65 5.20 10.18
CA ALA A 326 4.19 6.41 9.49
C ALA A 326 2.66 6.48 9.51
N ALA A 327 2.07 7.66 9.65
CA ALA A 327 0.62 7.85 9.55
C ALA A 327 0.11 7.50 8.15
N ASN A 328 -1.15 7.03 8.07
CA ASN A 328 -1.79 6.79 6.78
C ASN A 328 -1.82 8.11 6.00
N PRO A 329 -1.18 8.20 4.81
CA PRO A 329 -1.35 9.36 3.97
C PRO A 329 -2.81 9.39 3.49
N ASP A 330 -3.46 10.54 3.60
CA ASP A 330 -4.87 10.71 3.19
C ASP A 330 -5.00 10.63 1.66
N LEU A 331 -4.93 9.41 1.12
CA LEU A 331 -4.95 9.10 -0.30
C LEU A 331 -6.06 8.06 -0.56
N SER A 332 -7.17 8.55 -1.08
CA SER A 332 -8.28 7.74 -1.58
C SER A 332 -8.31 7.72 -3.11
N MET A 333 -9.24 6.96 -3.70
CA MET A 333 -9.55 7.03 -5.14
C MET A 333 -9.80 8.47 -5.63
N ALA A 334 -10.10 9.42 -4.74
CA ALA A 334 -10.23 10.83 -5.07
C ALA A 334 -8.97 11.42 -5.73
N VAL A 335 -7.77 10.92 -5.41
CA VAL A 335 -6.50 11.35 -6.02
C VAL A 335 -6.48 11.09 -7.53
N CYS A 336 -7.23 10.08 -7.99
CA CYS A 336 -7.36 9.76 -9.41
C CYS A 336 -8.60 10.40 -10.06
N SER A 337 -9.60 10.79 -9.27
CA SER A 337 -10.80 11.46 -9.79
C SER A 337 -10.52 12.86 -10.38
N THR A 338 -9.47 13.54 -9.91
CA THR A 338 -9.10 14.87 -10.43
C THR A 338 -8.58 14.84 -11.87
N CYS A 339 -8.18 13.67 -12.38
CA CYS A 339 -7.65 13.49 -13.72
C CYS A 339 -8.72 13.50 -14.82
N VAL A 340 -10.00 13.37 -14.45
CA VAL A 340 -11.11 13.23 -15.40
C VAL A 340 -11.99 14.48 -15.47
N SER A 341 -11.62 15.61 -14.84
CA SER A 341 -12.32 16.86 -15.13
C SER A 341 -12.11 17.19 -16.60
N PRO A 342 -13.13 17.10 -17.47
CA PRO A 342 -12.96 17.43 -18.87
C PRO A 342 -12.56 18.90 -18.88
N SER A 343 -11.32 19.17 -19.27
CA SER A 343 -10.94 20.50 -19.69
C SER A 343 -11.95 20.85 -20.78
N SER A 344 -12.85 21.78 -20.47
CA SER A 344 -13.88 22.29 -21.36
C SER A 344 -13.25 23.14 -22.46
N SER A 345 -12.33 22.56 -23.22
CA SER A 345 -11.84 23.07 -24.49
C SER A 345 -12.60 22.34 -25.58
N SER A 346 -13.77 22.89 -25.88
CA SER A 346 -14.54 22.65 -27.08
C SER A 346 -13.62 22.74 -28.31
N ALA A 347 -13.18 21.60 -28.83
CA ALA A 347 -12.67 21.49 -30.19
C ALA A 347 -13.27 20.24 -30.81
N VAL A 348 -14.48 20.41 -31.33
CA VAL A 348 -15.12 19.49 -32.25
C VAL A 348 -14.18 19.28 -33.44
N PHE A 349 -13.61 18.09 -33.58
CA PHE A 349 -13.28 17.54 -34.89
C PHE A 349 -13.75 16.10 -34.95
N SER A 350 -14.95 15.93 -35.50
CA SER A 350 -15.44 14.65 -35.96
C SER A 350 -14.60 14.20 -37.16
N SER A 351 -13.85 13.11 -37.02
CA SER A 351 -13.45 12.30 -38.16
C SER A 351 -13.83 10.85 -37.88
N GLN A 352 -14.84 10.39 -38.60
CA GLN A 352 -15.28 9.00 -38.65
C GLN A 352 -14.09 8.10 -39.03
N HIS A 353 -13.90 7.01 -38.30
CA HIS A 353 -13.09 5.89 -38.75
C HIS A 353 -14.01 4.72 -39.10
N SER A 354 -14.14 4.52 -40.41
CA SER A 354 -14.64 3.27 -40.99
C SER A 354 -13.48 2.28 -41.09
N THR A 355 -13.78 1.05 -40.71
CA THR A 355 -12.99 -0.17 -40.89
C THR A 355 -12.50 -0.38 -42.32
N SER A 356 -11.22 -0.78 -42.51
CA SER A 356 -10.84 -1.96 -43.32
C SER A 356 -9.31 -2.15 -43.48
N SER A 357 -8.86 -3.38 -43.21
CA SER A 357 -7.81 -4.18 -43.89
C SER A 357 -6.33 -3.74 -43.95
N SER A 358 -5.51 -4.63 -43.37
CA SER A 358 -4.12 -5.03 -43.65
C SER A 358 -3.45 -4.49 -44.93
N VAL A 359 -2.32 -3.77 -44.79
CA VAL A 359 -1.21 -3.77 -45.75
C VAL A 359 0.13 -3.53 -45.02
N SER A 360 1.11 -4.36 -45.38
CA SER A 360 2.54 -4.34 -45.04
C SER A 360 3.27 -3.04 -45.38
N VAL A 361 4.11 -2.56 -44.46
CA VAL A 361 5.01 -1.40 -44.66
C VAL A 361 6.40 -1.88 -45.12
N PRO A 362 6.92 -1.45 -46.28
CA PRO A 362 8.34 -1.49 -46.56
C PRO A 362 9.03 -0.22 -46.06
N ALA A 363 10.24 -0.40 -45.51
CA ALA A 363 11.12 0.64 -45.05
C ALA A 363 11.47 1.64 -46.16
N THR A 364 11.41 2.94 -45.88
CA THR A 364 12.06 3.96 -46.72
C THR A 364 12.61 5.11 -45.88
N SER A 365 13.89 5.38 -46.16
CA SER A 365 14.76 6.52 -45.88
C SER A 365 14.30 7.67 -44.98
N ILE A 366 15.15 7.92 -43.97
CA ILE A 366 15.25 9.13 -43.17
C ILE A 366 15.57 10.33 -44.06
N GLN A 367 14.74 11.37 -43.98
CA GLN A 367 15.04 12.71 -44.48
C GLN A 367 14.94 13.68 -43.30
N THR A 368 16.07 14.22 -42.88
CA THR A 368 16.21 15.27 -41.86
C THR A 368 15.54 16.55 -42.32
N THR A 369 14.56 17.03 -41.56
CA THR A 369 14.14 18.44 -41.55
C THR A 369 14.32 19.00 -40.16
N SER A 370 15.06 20.10 -40.13
CA SER A 370 15.43 20.91 -38.98
C SER A 370 14.28 21.84 -38.58
N SER A 371 14.32 22.26 -37.31
CA SER A 371 13.67 23.45 -36.73
C SER A 371 12.28 23.24 -36.11
N ALA A 372 12.23 22.60 -34.93
CA ALA A 372 11.17 22.88 -33.97
C ALA A 372 11.53 24.14 -33.18
N VAL A 373 10.78 25.21 -33.41
CA VAL A 373 10.79 26.41 -32.58
C VAL A 373 10.25 26.03 -31.21
N ALA A 374 11.07 26.15 -30.16
CA ALA A 374 10.64 25.98 -28.78
C ALA A 374 9.61 27.07 -28.45
N GLN A 375 8.34 26.69 -28.32
CA GLN A 375 7.33 27.59 -27.79
C GLN A 375 7.53 27.75 -26.29
N HIS A 376 7.79 29.00 -25.90
CA HIS A 376 7.95 29.43 -24.52
C HIS A 376 6.58 29.54 -23.86
N THR A 377 6.24 28.57 -23.01
CA THR A 377 4.99 28.60 -22.24
C THR A 377 5.28 29.08 -20.84
N VAL A 378 4.86 30.30 -20.51
CA VAL A 378 4.88 30.83 -19.14
C VAL A 378 3.54 30.52 -18.52
N SER A 379 3.53 29.73 -17.45
CA SER A 379 2.34 29.57 -16.61
C SER A 379 2.51 30.44 -15.38
N LYS A 380 1.57 31.37 -15.17
CA LYS A 380 1.49 32.19 -13.95
C LYS A 380 0.28 31.74 -13.16
N GLY A 381 0.52 31.22 -11.97
CA GLY A 381 -0.49 30.93 -10.97
C GLY A 381 -0.38 31.93 -9.82
N THR A 382 -1.50 32.43 -9.33
CA THR A 382 -1.54 33.23 -8.11
C THR A 382 -2.44 32.52 -7.13
N SER A 383 -1.93 32.19 -5.95
CA SER A 383 -2.73 31.70 -4.84
C SER A 383 -2.69 32.68 -3.68
N SER A 384 -3.82 32.86 -3.00
CA SER A 384 -3.89 33.65 -1.78
C SER A 384 -4.40 32.80 -0.64
N THR A 385 -3.69 32.79 0.48
CA THR A 385 -4.14 32.14 1.71
C THR A 385 -4.15 33.17 2.84
N THR A 386 -5.11 33.06 3.74
CA THR A 386 -5.14 33.89 4.95
C THR A 386 -4.61 33.03 6.09
N ASN A 387 -3.53 33.45 6.74
CA ASN A 387 -3.00 32.69 7.87
C ASN A 387 -3.84 32.91 9.14
N ASP A 388 -3.58 32.12 10.19
CA ASP A 388 -4.30 32.16 11.47
C ASP A 388 -4.21 33.54 12.19
N ASN A 389 -3.35 34.43 11.72
CA ASN A 389 -3.19 35.80 12.21
C ASN A 389 -3.93 36.84 11.35
N GLY A 390 -4.78 36.42 10.40
CA GLY A 390 -5.55 37.31 9.54
C GLY A 390 -4.74 38.00 8.43
N GLN A 391 -3.51 37.56 8.16
CA GLN A 391 -2.68 38.14 7.10
C GLN A 391 -2.94 37.42 5.77
N CYS A 392 -3.18 38.19 4.71
CA CYS A 392 -3.31 37.67 3.36
C CYS A 392 -1.92 37.45 2.75
N VAL A 393 -1.54 36.19 2.57
CA VAL A 393 -0.31 35.77 1.90
C VAL A 393 -0.66 35.48 0.45
N VAL A 394 -0.14 36.28 -0.47
CA VAL A 394 -0.29 36.05 -1.92
C VAL A 394 1.01 35.43 -2.42
N THR A 395 0.91 34.19 -2.88
CA THR A 395 2.01 33.46 -3.50
C THR A 395 1.82 33.51 -5.00
N GLU A 396 2.70 34.22 -5.70
CA GLU A 396 2.80 34.16 -7.16
C GLU A 396 3.79 33.06 -7.54
N ILE A 397 3.30 32.06 -8.25
CA ILE A 397 4.12 30.99 -8.81
C ILE A 397 4.21 31.24 -10.30
N SER A 398 5.39 31.65 -10.76
CA SER A 398 5.71 31.70 -12.19
C SER A 398 6.56 30.49 -12.51
N THR A 399 6.00 29.53 -13.25
CA THR A 399 6.76 28.37 -13.71
C THR A 399 7.23 28.66 -15.13
N GLU A 400 8.51 28.96 -15.27
CA GLU A 400 9.20 29.03 -16.56
C GLU A 400 10.01 27.74 -16.77
N TYR A 401 9.75 27.04 -17.86
CA TYR A 401 10.43 25.78 -18.16
C TYR A 401 11.81 26.03 -18.78
N PHE A 402 12.81 26.25 -17.92
CA PHE A 402 14.22 25.92 -18.16
C PHE A 402 14.80 25.27 -16.89
N SER A 403 16.01 24.69 -16.97
CA SER A 403 16.63 23.76 -15.98
C SER A 403 16.92 24.30 -14.57
N THR A 404 16.24 25.36 -14.11
CA THR A 404 16.35 25.90 -12.74
C THR A 404 15.03 26.52 -12.29
N LEU A 405 14.58 26.15 -11.09
CA LEU A 405 13.32 26.61 -10.48
C LEU A 405 13.56 27.91 -9.70
N HIS A 406 12.74 28.94 -9.93
CA HIS A 406 12.75 30.18 -9.13
C HIS A 406 11.42 30.31 -8.39
N THR A 407 11.48 30.53 -7.08
CA THR A 407 10.30 30.81 -6.24
C THR A 407 10.44 32.21 -5.65
N THR A 408 9.46 33.07 -5.85
CA THR A 408 9.40 34.40 -5.21
C THR A 408 8.16 34.46 -4.31
N THR A 409 8.38 34.54 -3.00
CA THR A 409 7.29 34.62 -2.02
C THR A 409 7.14 36.06 -1.54
N TYR A 410 5.95 36.64 -1.70
CA TYR A 410 5.61 37.95 -1.18
C TYR A 410 4.81 37.82 0.12
N PHE A 411 5.14 38.63 1.11
CA PHE A 411 4.37 38.74 2.35
C PHE A 411 3.74 40.12 2.41
N TYR A 412 2.41 40.19 2.49
CA TYR A 412 1.69 41.43 2.70
C TYR A 412 1.16 41.46 4.13
N THR A 413 1.59 42.46 4.90
CA THR A 413 1.12 42.66 6.27
C THR A 413 0.17 43.84 6.27
N THR A 414 -1.12 43.61 6.51
CA THR A 414 -2.09 44.67 6.76
C THR A 414 -1.93 45.18 8.19
N ALA A 415 -0.97 46.10 8.39
CA ALA A 415 -1.03 47.01 9.52
C ALA A 415 -1.92 48.20 9.12
N SER A 416 -2.89 48.56 9.94
CA SER A 416 -3.63 49.81 9.82
C SER A 416 -2.60 50.95 9.69
N THR A 417 -2.59 51.58 8.51
CA THR A 417 -1.72 52.67 8.03
C THR A 417 -0.23 52.36 7.79
N ILE A 418 0.15 52.04 6.52
CA ILE A 418 1.46 52.38 5.91
C ILE A 418 1.27 52.78 4.44
N THR A 419 1.89 53.89 4.04
CA THR A 419 1.69 54.65 2.79
C THR A 419 2.73 54.39 1.68
N ALA A 420 3.55 53.33 1.75
CA ALA A 420 4.46 52.94 0.66
C ALA A 420 4.92 51.47 0.78
N PRO A 421 5.16 50.76 -0.33
CA PRO A 421 5.69 49.39 -0.30
C PRO A 421 7.16 49.36 0.15
N VAL A 422 7.51 48.38 0.98
CA VAL A 422 8.91 48.09 1.35
C VAL A 422 9.36 46.83 0.61
N THR A 423 10.32 46.99 -0.28
CA THR A 423 10.96 45.89 -1.00
C THR A 423 12.10 45.33 -0.14
N SER A 424 12.03 44.05 0.22
CA SER A 424 13.19 43.33 0.77
C SER A 424 13.76 42.40 -0.29
N THR A 425 15.02 42.64 -0.67
CA THR A 425 15.73 41.86 -1.70
C THR A 425 16.60 40.81 -1.02
N PHE A 426 16.45 39.53 -1.40
CA PHE A 426 17.40 38.47 -1.02
C PHE A 426 18.25 38.09 -2.24
N ILE A 427 19.55 37.93 -2.01
CA ILE A 427 20.52 37.46 -3.02
C ILE A 427 20.68 35.95 -2.84
N THR A 428 20.41 35.19 -3.90
CA THR A 428 20.68 33.75 -3.94
C THR A 428 21.91 33.49 -4.82
N THR A 429 22.92 32.84 -4.25
CA THR A 429 24.15 32.43 -4.96
C THR A 429 23.94 31.07 -5.63
N THR A 430 24.32 30.95 -6.90
CA THR A 430 24.22 29.69 -7.68
C THR A 430 25.59 29.06 -7.87
N TYR A 431 25.65 27.72 -7.76
CA TYR A 431 26.78 26.92 -8.27
C TYR A 431 26.32 26.14 -9.50
N SER A 432 27.10 26.20 -10.56
CA SER A 432 26.98 25.33 -11.73
C SER A 432 28.09 24.27 -11.70
N LYS A 433 27.70 23.02 -11.98
CA LYS A 433 28.64 21.93 -12.27
C LYS A 433 28.85 21.90 -13.79
N VAL A 434 30.11 21.95 -14.23
CA VAL A 434 30.52 21.89 -15.64
C VAL A 434 30.13 20.55 -16.26
#